data_AF-A0A932UXY0-F1
#
_entry.id   AF-A0A932UXY0-F1
#
_cell.length_a   1.000
_cell.length_b   1.000
_cell.length_c   1.000
_cell.angle_alpha   90.00
_cell.angle_beta   90.00
_cell.angle_gamma   90.00
#
_symmetry.space_group_name_H-M   'P 1'
#
loop_
_entity.id
_entity.type
_entity.pdbx_description
1 polymer ?
#
loop_
_entity_poly.entity_id
_entity_poly.type
_entity_poly.pdbx_seq_one_letter_code
_entity_poly.pdbx_strand_id
1 'polypeptide(L)'
;MAFSHGSNDGQKFMGVFTLALVLGGILPEFRIPFWVILLCATIMGLGTAVGGWRIVKTMGLRLTKLEPVHGFAAETGAALTIELASRLGIPLSTTHTINTAIMGVGATKRLSAVRWGVSGNIVMAWILTFPVCGLLGYLVAKAVSLAVALAR
;
A
#
# COMPACT_ATOMS: atom_id res chain seq x y z
N MET A 1 -10.58 -1.62 9.17
CA MET A 1 -9.30 -1.63 8.43
C MET A 1 -9.47 -1.89 6.94
N ALA A 2 -9.98 -3.05 6.50
CA ALA A 2 -10.01 -3.42 5.08
C ALA A 2 -10.67 -2.37 4.17
N PHE A 3 -11.79 -1.79 4.61
CA PHE A 3 -12.45 -0.68 3.91
C PHE A 3 -11.55 0.54 3.74
N SER A 4 -11.01 1.09 4.85
CA SER A 4 -10.14 2.28 4.82
C SER A 4 -8.85 2.03 4.04
N HIS A 5 -8.28 0.82 4.12
CA HIS A 5 -7.15 0.41 3.28
C HIS A 5 -7.51 0.48 1.80
N GLY A 6 -8.64 -0.12 1.39
CA GLY A 6 -9.08 -0.09 0.01
C GLY A 6 -9.39 1.32 -0.51
N SER A 7 -9.99 2.17 0.34
CA SER A 7 -10.28 3.57 0.02
C SER A 7 -9.01 4.39 -0.26
N ASN A 8 -7.97 4.24 0.56
CA ASN A 8 -6.70 4.96 0.40
C ASN A 8 -5.83 4.39 -0.75
N ASP A 9 -5.69 3.07 -0.81
CA ASP A 9 -4.76 2.43 -1.76
C ASP A 9 -5.36 2.25 -3.14
N GLY A 10 -6.68 2.09 -3.25
CA GLY A 10 -7.38 2.05 -4.53
C GLY A 10 -7.14 3.31 -5.35
N GLN A 11 -7.03 4.48 -4.71
CA GLN A 11 -6.78 5.75 -5.40
C GLN A 11 -5.48 5.75 -6.20
N LYS A 12 -4.45 5.06 -5.72
CA LYS A 12 -3.14 4.99 -6.41
C LYS A 12 -3.29 4.30 -7.77
N PHE A 13 -3.97 3.16 -7.80
CA PHE A 13 -4.21 2.41 -9.03
C PHE A 13 -5.20 3.12 -9.96
N MET A 14 -6.30 3.62 -9.43
CA MET A 14 -7.30 4.37 -10.20
C MET A 14 -6.68 5.60 -10.86
N GLY A 15 -5.80 6.31 -10.16
CA GLY A 15 -5.12 7.49 -10.68
C GLY A 15 -4.20 7.18 -11.87
N VAL A 16 -3.31 6.19 -11.73
CA VAL A 16 -2.40 5.79 -12.81
C VAL A 16 -3.16 5.23 -14.00
N PHE A 17 -4.18 4.40 -13.77
CA PHE A 17 -4.99 3.82 -14.83
C PHE A 17 -5.76 4.89 -15.60
N THR A 18 -6.42 5.83 -14.89
CA THR A 18 -7.14 6.94 -15.51
C THR A 18 -6.19 7.87 -16.27
N LEU A 19 -4.99 8.13 -15.75
CA LEU A 19 -3.97 8.90 -16.45
C LEU A 19 -3.59 8.26 -17.79
N ALA A 20 -3.41 6.94 -17.81
CA ALA A 20 -3.13 6.21 -19.05
C ALA A 20 -4.28 6.32 -20.08
N LEU A 21 -5.54 6.26 -19.63
CA LEU A 21 -6.70 6.43 -20.51
C LEU A 21 -6.79 7.84 -21.11
N VAL A 22 -6.49 8.87 -20.32
CA VAL A 22 -6.47 10.27 -20.78
C VAL A 22 -5.34 10.49 -21.78
N LEU A 23 -4.12 10.05 -21.46
CA LEU A 23 -2.98 10.17 -22.37
C LEU A 23 -3.15 9.34 -23.66
N GLY A 24 -3.90 8.25 -23.59
CA GLY A 24 -4.29 7.44 -24.74
C GLY A 24 -5.45 8.00 -25.57
N GLY A 25 -6.02 9.15 -25.19
CA GLY A 25 -7.14 9.79 -25.90
C GLY A 25 -8.50 9.12 -25.72
N ILE A 26 -8.63 8.18 -24.78
CA ILE A 26 -9.89 7.46 -24.50
C ILE A 26 -10.83 8.32 -23.64
N LEU A 27 -10.26 9.08 -22.69
CA LEU A 27 -11.01 10.00 -21.83
C LEU A 27 -10.62 11.46 -22.15
N PRO A 28 -11.59 12.38 -22.26
CA PRO A 28 -11.33 13.77 -22.62
C PRO A 28 -10.74 14.59 -21.46
N GLU A 29 -10.97 14.18 -20.22
CA GLU A 29 -10.50 14.86 -19.02
C GLU A 29 -10.15 13.85 -17.92
N PHE A 30 -9.33 14.27 -16.94
CA PHE A 30 -8.97 13.44 -15.80
C PHE A 30 -10.13 13.36 -14.79
N ARG A 31 -11.06 12.45 -15.05
CA ARG A 31 -12.15 12.09 -14.15
C ARG A 31 -12.22 10.58 -14.03
N ILE A 32 -12.11 10.05 -12.81
CA ILE A 32 -12.12 8.61 -12.57
C ILE A 32 -13.55 8.08 -12.84
N PRO A 33 -13.77 7.28 -13.89
CA PRO A 33 -15.10 6.77 -14.20
C PRO A 33 -15.44 5.58 -13.31
N PHE A 34 -16.73 5.36 -13.06
CA PHE A 34 -17.19 4.33 -12.13
C PHE A 34 -16.71 2.90 -12.47
N TRP A 35 -16.61 2.58 -13.76
CA TRP A 35 -16.13 1.25 -14.19
C TRP A 35 -14.65 1.03 -13.85
N VAL A 36 -13.81 2.09 -13.85
CA VAL A 36 -12.41 1.99 -13.39
C VAL A 36 -12.38 1.71 -11.89
N ILE A 37 -13.26 2.34 -11.12
CA ILE A 37 -13.38 2.09 -9.68
C ILE A 37 -13.71 0.62 -9.42
N LEU A 38 -14.74 0.08 -10.09
CA LEU A 38 -15.13 -1.31 -9.96
C LEU A 38 -14.03 -2.28 -10.39
N LEU A 39 -13.36 -2.00 -11.51
CA LEU A 39 -12.27 -2.83 -12.02
C LEU A 39 -11.11 -2.89 -11.02
N CYS A 40 -10.61 -1.72 -10.58
CA CYS A 40 -9.52 -1.64 -9.62
C CYS A 40 -9.89 -2.28 -8.28
N ALA A 41 -11.10 -2.05 -7.77
CA ALA A 41 -11.57 -2.66 -6.53
C ALA A 41 -11.64 -4.20 -6.63
N THR A 42 -12.13 -4.72 -7.76
CA THR A 42 -12.24 -6.17 -8.00
C THR A 42 -10.86 -6.82 -8.09
N ILE A 43 -9.95 -6.24 -8.86
CA ILE A 43 -8.57 -6.73 -9.01
C ILE A 43 -7.84 -6.69 -7.66
N MET A 44 -7.97 -5.61 -6.90
CA MET A 44 -7.35 -5.48 -5.58
C MET A 44 -7.90 -6.52 -4.59
N GLY A 45 -9.21 -6.77 -4.60
CA GLY A 45 -9.85 -7.81 -3.80
C GLY A 45 -9.36 -9.22 -4.16
N LEU A 46 -9.34 -9.54 -5.46
CA LEU A 46 -8.85 -10.83 -5.97
C LEU A 46 -7.36 -11.04 -5.67
N GLY A 47 -6.53 -10.04 -5.89
CA GLY A 47 -5.09 -10.12 -5.58
C GLY A 47 -4.83 -10.37 -4.10
N THR A 48 -5.62 -9.73 -3.23
CA THR A 48 -5.55 -9.95 -1.78
C THR A 48 -5.96 -11.37 -1.41
N ALA A 49 -7.04 -11.88 -2.02
CA ALA A 49 -7.53 -13.25 -1.77
C ALA A 49 -6.51 -14.33 -2.19
N VAL A 50 -5.84 -14.14 -3.33
CA VAL A 50 -4.89 -15.13 -3.89
C VAL A 50 -3.52 -15.05 -3.19
N GLY A 51 -3.02 -13.85 -2.90
CA GLY A 51 -1.63 -13.63 -2.49
C GLY A 51 -1.41 -13.15 -1.05
N GLY A 52 -2.46 -12.68 -0.36
CA GLY A 52 -2.31 -11.95 0.90
C GLY A 52 -1.85 -12.79 2.09
N TRP A 53 -2.09 -14.11 2.06
CA TRP A 53 -1.90 -14.99 3.22
C TRP A 53 -0.47 -15.03 3.78
N ARG A 54 0.55 -14.99 2.91
CA ARG A 54 1.96 -14.97 3.31
C ARG A 54 2.34 -13.69 4.05
N ILE A 55 1.80 -12.56 3.61
CA ILE A 55 2.04 -11.25 4.22
C ILE A 55 1.33 -11.15 5.57
N VAL A 56 0.08 -11.58 5.64
CA VAL A 56 -0.71 -11.62 6.89
C VAL A 56 0.00 -12.44 7.97
N LYS A 57 0.54 -13.62 7.62
CA LYS A 57 1.34 -14.44 8.54
C LYS A 57 2.61 -13.74 9.03
N THR A 58 3.30 -13.02 8.13
CA THR A 58 4.53 -12.30 8.46
C THR A 58 4.24 -11.15 9.42
N MET A 59 3.18 -10.38 9.15
CA MET A 59 2.78 -9.22 9.96
C MET A 59 2.21 -9.64 11.34
N GLY A 60 1.36 -10.67 11.37
CA GLY A 60 0.68 -11.10 12.60
C GLY A 60 1.56 -11.85 13.60
N LEU A 61 2.65 -12.49 13.16
CA LEU A 61 3.44 -13.42 14.01
C LEU A 61 4.89 -12.96 14.24
N ARG A 62 5.47 -12.11 13.38
CA ARG A 62 6.92 -11.80 13.44
C ARG A 62 7.27 -10.45 14.03
N LEU A 63 6.31 -9.54 14.23
CA LEU A 63 6.55 -8.20 14.79
C LEU A 63 6.39 -8.17 16.32
N THR A 64 5.29 -8.73 16.81
CA THR A 64 4.98 -8.88 18.24
C THR A 64 4.02 -10.06 18.42
N LYS A 65 3.92 -10.62 19.63
CA LYS A 65 2.92 -11.65 19.93
C LYS A 65 1.55 -10.98 20.12
N LEU A 66 0.76 -10.95 19.05
CA LEU A 66 -0.59 -10.38 19.06
C LEU A 66 -1.59 -11.35 19.69
N GLU A 67 -2.27 -10.89 20.73
CA GLU A 67 -3.53 -11.49 21.20
C GLU A 67 -4.70 -10.77 20.51
N PRO A 68 -5.90 -11.39 20.41
CA PRO A 68 -7.03 -10.80 19.70
C PRO A 68 -7.37 -9.37 20.11
N VAL A 69 -7.30 -9.05 21.41
CA VAL A 69 -7.55 -7.70 21.94
C VAL A 69 -6.54 -6.67 21.43
N HIS A 70 -5.27 -7.07 21.30
CA HIS A 70 -4.20 -6.23 20.76
C HIS A 70 -4.33 -6.05 19.26
N GLY A 71 -4.74 -7.11 18.55
CA GLY A 71 -5.09 -7.05 17.14
C GLY A 71 -6.22 -6.04 16.90
N PHE A 72 -7.30 -6.15 17.68
CA PHE A 72 -8.42 -5.20 17.58
C PHE A 72 -7.99 -3.75 17.82
N ALA A 73 -7.18 -3.50 18.86
CA ALA A 73 -6.69 -2.16 19.15
C ALA A 73 -5.80 -1.60 18.02
N ALA A 74 -4.86 -2.40 17.50
CA ALA A 74 -3.97 -1.99 16.42
C ALA A 74 -4.74 -1.72 15.12
N GLU A 75 -5.64 -2.63 14.73
CA GLU A 75 -6.48 -2.51 13.54
C GLU A 75 -7.43 -1.31 13.60
N THR A 76 -8.00 -1.03 14.78
CA THR A 76 -8.89 0.13 14.99
C THR A 76 -8.11 1.43 14.90
N GLY A 77 -6.98 1.54 15.61
CA GLY A 77 -6.14 2.73 15.57
C GLY A 77 -5.59 3.01 14.16
N ALA A 78 -5.17 1.96 13.46
CA ALA A 78 -4.72 2.09 12.07
C ALA A 78 -5.86 2.50 11.14
N ALA A 79 -7.03 1.85 11.23
CA ALA A 79 -8.19 2.17 10.39
C ALA A 79 -8.65 3.61 10.58
N LEU A 80 -8.74 4.09 11.82
CA LEU A 80 -9.12 5.48 12.12
C LEU A 80 -8.13 6.47 11.52
N THR A 81 -6.82 6.21 11.68
CA THR A 81 -5.77 7.06 11.12
C THR A 81 -5.86 7.13 9.59
N ILE A 82 -6.04 5.98 8.93
CA ILE A 82 -6.16 5.89 7.47
C ILE A 82 -7.42 6.60 7.00
N GLU A 83 -8.55 6.39 7.67
CA GLU A 83 -9.84 6.99 7.31
C GLU A 83 -9.78 8.52 7.42
N LEU A 84 -9.24 9.05 8.52
CA LEU A 84 -9.08 10.48 8.74
C LEU A 84 -8.20 11.11 7.65
N ALA A 85 -7.04 10.52 7.37
CA ALA A 85 -6.16 11.02 6.31
C ALA A 85 -6.82 10.96 4.93
N SER A 86 -7.53 9.86 4.62
CA SER A 86 -8.23 9.68 3.35
C SER A 86 -9.32 10.73 3.15
N ARG A 87 -10.08 11.07 4.21
CA ARG A 87 -11.10 12.13 4.15
C ARG A 87 -10.51 13.53 3.99
N LEU A 88 -9.30 13.75 4.47
CA LEU A 88 -8.54 14.97 4.26
C LEU A 88 -7.81 15.01 2.92
N GLY A 89 -7.90 13.95 2.11
CA GLY A 89 -7.19 13.83 0.83
C GLY A 89 -5.68 13.67 0.98
N ILE A 90 -5.19 13.28 2.16
CA ILE A 90 -3.76 13.11 2.44
C ILE A 90 -3.36 11.66 2.10
N PRO A 91 -2.51 11.45 1.08
CA PRO A 91 -2.03 10.12 0.76
C PRO A 91 -1.07 9.64 1.84
N LEU A 92 -1.33 8.47 2.41
CA LEU A 92 -0.43 7.82 3.35
C LEU A 92 -0.13 6.36 3.01
N SER A 93 0.85 5.81 3.71
CA SER A 93 1.22 4.39 3.67
C SER A 93 0.43 3.62 4.72
N THR A 94 -0.55 2.85 4.26
CA THR A 94 -1.34 1.93 5.11
C THR A 94 -0.44 0.90 5.81
N THR A 95 0.64 0.47 5.14
CA THR A 95 1.63 -0.47 5.67
C THR A 95 2.44 0.13 6.82
N HIS A 96 2.85 1.40 6.71
CA HIS A 96 3.49 2.08 7.84
C HIS A 96 2.53 2.15 9.03
N THR A 97 1.31 2.62 8.77
CA THR A 97 0.30 2.85 9.81
C THR A 97 -0.03 1.58 10.60
N ILE A 98 -0.28 0.44 9.93
CA ILE A 98 -0.59 -0.81 10.65
C ILE A 98 0.65 -1.38 11.35
N ASN A 99 1.84 -1.32 10.74
CA ASN A 99 3.06 -1.84 11.35
C ASN A 99 3.42 -1.06 12.62
N THR A 100 3.34 0.27 12.57
CA THR A 100 3.61 1.11 13.74
C THR A 100 2.53 0.96 14.81
N ALA A 101 1.26 0.76 14.43
CA ALA A 101 0.18 0.47 15.39
C ALA A 101 0.44 -0.86 16.12
N ILE A 102 0.84 -1.92 15.40
CA ILE A 102 1.22 -3.22 15.98
C ILE A 102 2.43 -3.08 16.91
N MET A 103 3.46 -2.35 16.50
CA MET A 103 4.62 -2.06 17.35
C MET A 103 4.21 -1.29 18.61
N GLY A 104 3.33 -0.29 18.47
CA GLY A 104 2.81 0.52 19.56
C GLY A 104 2.07 -0.33 20.60
N VAL A 105 1.17 -1.21 20.16
CA VAL A 105 0.46 -2.13 21.06
C VAL A 105 1.41 -3.15 21.71
N GLY A 106 2.49 -3.56 21.03
CA GLY A 106 3.54 -4.36 21.67
C GLY A 106 4.29 -3.59 22.76
N ALA A 107 4.63 -2.33 22.48
CA ALA A 107 5.39 -1.46 23.36
C ALA A 107 4.64 -1.09 24.66
N THR A 108 3.30 -1.08 24.66
CA THR A 108 2.51 -0.84 25.89
C THR A 108 2.67 -1.94 26.93
N LYS A 109 2.96 -3.19 26.51
CA LYS A 109 3.34 -4.27 27.44
C LYS A 109 4.76 -4.08 27.95
N ARG A 110 5.72 -3.94 27.04
CA ARG A 110 7.14 -3.62 27.28
C ARG A 110 7.86 -3.42 25.96
N LEU A 111 8.90 -2.59 25.93
CA LEU A 111 9.68 -2.35 24.71
C LEU A 111 10.31 -3.63 24.13
N SER A 112 10.69 -4.60 24.97
CA SER A 112 11.27 -5.88 24.52
C SER A 112 10.25 -6.85 23.91
N ALA A 113 8.94 -6.56 24.00
CA ALA A 113 7.92 -7.37 23.33
C ALA A 113 7.91 -7.13 21.81
N VAL A 114 8.42 -5.98 21.36
CA VAL A 114 8.62 -5.67 19.95
C VAL A 114 9.92 -6.32 19.48
N ARG A 115 9.86 -7.04 18.36
CA ARG A 115 11.01 -7.69 17.74
C ARG A 115 11.79 -6.69 16.88
N TRP A 116 12.61 -5.86 17.52
CA TRP A 116 13.34 -4.74 16.87
C TRP A 116 14.21 -5.13 15.68
N GLY A 117 14.80 -6.33 15.66
CA GLY A 117 15.53 -6.83 14.48
C GLY A 117 14.64 -6.97 13.25
N VAL A 118 13.38 -7.41 13.43
CA VAL A 118 12.40 -7.49 12.34
C VAL A 118 11.92 -6.10 11.96
N SER A 119 11.63 -5.24 12.94
CA SER A 119 11.23 -3.85 12.70
C SER A 119 12.30 -3.08 11.90
N GLY A 120 13.58 -3.25 12.23
CA GLY A 120 14.70 -2.63 11.50
C GLY A 120 14.76 -3.09 10.04
N ASN A 121 14.60 -4.39 9.78
CA ASN A 121 14.54 -4.92 8.41
C ASN A 121 13.36 -4.33 7.61
N ILE A 122 12.21 -4.12 8.25
CA ILE A 122 11.04 -3.51 7.64
C ILE A 122 11.34 -2.04 7.29
N VAL A 123 11.91 -1.27 8.21
CA VAL A 123 12.29 0.14 7.96
C VAL A 123 13.32 0.25 6.84
N MET A 124 14.31 -0.64 6.82
CA MET A 124 15.29 -0.69 5.72
C MET A 124 14.61 -0.99 4.39
N ALA A 125 13.66 -1.92 4.35
CA ALA A 125 12.88 -2.20 3.13
C ALA A 125 12.09 -0.96 2.68
N TRP A 126 11.51 -0.18 3.59
CA TRP A 126 10.80 1.06 3.25
C TRP A 126 11.72 2.09 2.59
N ILE A 127 12.90 2.31 3.16
CA ILE A 127 13.88 3.26 2.62
C ILE A 127 14.37 2.78 1.25
N LEU A 128 14.72 1.50 1.12
CA LEU A 128 15.26 0.92 -0.12
C LEU A 128 14.21 0.84 -1.25
N THR A 129 12.92 0.82 -0.92
CA THR A 129 11.86 0.77 -1.94
C THR A 129 11.91 1.99 -2.86
N PHE A 130 12.14 3.20 -2.34
CA PHE A 130 12.20 4.43 -3.14
C PHE A 130 13.28 4.42 -4.24
N PRO A 131 14.58 4.22 -3.93
CA PRO A 131 15.63 4.22 -4.95
C PRO A 131 15.48 3.05 -5.92
N VAL A 132 15.06 1.86 -5.44
CA VAL A 132 14.85 0.69 -6.32
C VAL A 132 13.72 0.94 -7.30
N CYS A 133 12.56 1.42 -6.83
CA CYS A 133 11.44 1.77 -7.71
C CYS A 133 11.80 2.89 -8.69
N GLY A 134 12.55 3.91 -8.23
CA GLY A 134 13.03 5.00 -9.09
C GLY A 134 13.95 4.50 -10.21
N LEU A 135 14.92 3.64 -9.87
CA LEU A 135 15.83 3.04 -10.84
C LEU A 135 15.08 2.16 -11.84
N LEU A 136 14.19 1.29 -11.36
CA LEU A 136 13.39 0.42 -12.22
C LEU A 136 12.50 1.26 -13.17
N GLY A 137 11.86 2.31 -12.66
CA GLY A 137 11.06 3.23 -13.46
C GLY A 137 11.89 3.90 -14.56
N TYR A 138 13.08 4.39 -14.24
CA TYR A 138 14.01 4.97 -15.22
C TYR A 138 14.40 3.96 -16.30
N LEU A 139 14.77 2.75 -15.91
CA LEU A 139 15.18 1.70 -16.85
C LEU A 139 14.05 1.29 -17.79
N VAL A 140 12.83 1.12 -17.27
CA VAL A 140 11.64 0.79 -18.07
C VAL A 140 11.33 1.92 -19.05
N ALA A 141 11.31 3.18 -18.60
CA ALA A 141 11.06 4.32 -19.48
C ALA A 141 12.12 4.45 -20.59
N LYS A 142 13.39 4.21 -20.27
CA LYS A 142 14.49 4.21 -21.24
C LYS A 142 14.35 3.07 -22.26
N ALA A 143 13.96 1.88 -21.81
CA ALA A 143 13.72 0.74 -22.70
C ALA A 143 12.56 1.01 -23.67
N VAL A 144 11.44 1.55 -23.16
CA VAL A 144 10.27 1.90 -23.99
C VAL A 144 10.62 2.98 -25.02
N SER A 145 11.33 4.04 -24.60
CA SER A 145 11.73 5.12 -25.53
C SER A 145 12.68 4.64 -26.62
N LEU A 146 13.62 3.75 -26.29
CA LEU A 146 14.50 3.12 -27.29
C LEU A 146 13.70 2.27 -28.27
N ALA A 147 12.76 1.46 -27.80
CA ALA A 147 11.91 0.63 -28.64
C ALA A 147 11.08 1.49 -29.62
N VAL A 148 10.52 2.60 -29.15
CA VAL A 148 9.79 3.55 -30.00
C VAL A 148 10.70 4.21 -31.03
N ALA A 149 11.94 4.56 -30.67
CA ALA A 149 12.91 5.15 -31.59
C ALA A 149 13.33 4.17 -32.71
N LEU A 150 13.44 2.88 -32.41
CA LEU A 150 13.76 1.84 -33.39
C LEU A 150 12.58 1.45 -34.30
N ALA A 151 11.35 1.75 -33.89
CA ALA A 151 10.14 1.46 -34.65
C ALA A 151 9.70 2.60 -35.59
N ARG A 152 10.42 3.74 -35.56
CA ARG A 152 10.26 4.87 -36.49
C ARG A 152 11.30 4.79 -37.59
#